data_AF-A0A2V9LBV9-F1
#
_entry.id   AF-A0A2V9LBV9-F1
#
_cell.length_a   1.000
_cell.length_b   1.000
_cell.length_c   1.000
_cell.angle_alpha   90.00
_cell.angle_beta   90.00
_cell.angle_gamma   90.00
#
_symmetry.space_group_name_H-M   'P 1'
#
loop_
_entity.id
_entity.type
_entity.pdbx_description
1 polymer ?
#
loop_
_entity_poly.entity_id
_entity_poly.type
_entity_poly.pdbx_seq_one_letter_code
_entity_poly.pdbx_strand_id
1 'polypeptide(L)'
;MKEIAKSGKLPEPDLIDRIANALPAEVRAEYYRELRHCRSLPENDEMLLVLRAMQFLTLLMVQAPGRVAVERERLEQLFTAALRSLEQLLKSSEAYKRQLDERLSRLPVEIAAGISPQAIAANINESLRQRFVLSTIPETARALAQVAEQMKKSRRNLGPRRAHSEIPIVVRRKKPGARLTACNRPFLGQQSLPGAPRTICQSIFARSTGGRSMRCPASRS
;
A
#
# COMPACT_ATOMS: atom_id res chain seq x y z
N MET A 1 64.67 45.67 21.96
CA MET A 1 64.31 44.47 21.17
C MET A 1 62.79 44.38 21.10
N LYS A 2 62.27 44.25 19.87
CA LYS A 2 60.88 43.94 19.46
C LYS A 2 59.80 44.99 19.78
N GLU A 3 59.76 46.04 18.95
CA GLU A 3 58.47 46.61 18.56
C GLU A 3 57.72 45.59 17.70
N ILE A 4 56.48 45.32 18.09
CA ILE A 4 55.60 44.36 17.47
C ILE A 4 54.93 45.04 16.28
N ALA A 5 55.11 44.42 15.10
CA ALA A 5 54.50 44.78 13.84
C ALA A 5 52.99 45.01 13.96
N LYS A 6 52.51 46.22 13.65
CA LYS A 6 51.10 46.46 13.33
C LYS A 6 50.79 45.77 12.01
N SER A 7 50.13 44.61 12.11
CA SER A 7 49.54 43.90 10.99
C SER A 7 48.77 44.86 10.07
N GLY A 8 49.15 44.89 8.80
CA GLY A 8 48.47 45.64 7.74
C GLY A 8 47.12 45.03 7.39
N LYS A 9 46.13 45.17 8.28
CA LYS A 9 44.73 45.06 7.89
C LYS A 9 44.30 46.40 7.32
N LEU A 10 43.93 46.41 6.04
CA LEU A 10 43.21 47.54 5.45
C LEU A 10 41.96 47.80 6.34
N PRO A 11 41.66 49.07 6.67
CA PRO A 11 40.48 49.40 7.46
C PRO A 11 39.23 48.84 6.76
N GLU A 12 38.32 48.22 7.52
CA GLU A 12 37.07 47.72 6.95
C GLU A 12 36.37 48.86 6.20
N PRO A 13 35.83 48.60 4.99
CA PRO A 13 35.17 49.64 4.21
C PRO A 13 34.00 50.19 5.02
N ASP A 14 34.08 51.50 5.28
CA ASP A 14 33.07 52.25 6.01
C ASP A 14 31.72 52.15 5.30
N LEU A 15 30.62 52.32 6.04
CA LEU A 15 29.26 52.25 5.48
C LEU A 15 29.10 53.22 4.30
N ILE A 16 29.74 54.38 4.40
CA ILE A 16 29.81 55.39 3.35
C ILE A 16 30.41 54.81 2.07
N ASP A 17 31.52 54.07 2.18
CA ASP A 17 32.21 53.50 1.02
C ASP A 17 31.43 52.34 0.41
N ARG A 18 30.72 51.54 1.22
CA ARG A 18 29.83 50.48 0.72
C ARG A 18 28.67 51.06 -0.09
N ILE A 19 28.07 52.15 0.36
CA ILE A 19 27.00 52.85 -0.36
C ILE A 19 27.54 53.50 -1.62
N ALA A 20 28.69 54.17 -1.56
CA ALA A 20 29.32 54.78 -2.72
C ALA A 20 29.58 53.73 -3.83
N ASN A 21 29.99 52.52 -3.47
CA ASN A 21 30.21 51.43 -4.41
C ASN A 21 28.91 50.84 -4.99
N ALA A 22 27.79 50.96 -4.27
CA ALA A 22 26.47 50.56 -4.75
C ALA A 22 25.82 51.61 -5.67
N LEU A 23 26.36 52.83 -5.69
CA LEU A 23 25.86 53.93 -6.52
C LEU A 23 26.52 53.95 -7.92
N PRO A 24 25.80 54.43 -8.95
CA PRO A 24 26.36 54.67 -10.28
C PRO A 24 27.61 55.55 -10.22
N ALA A 25 28.57 55.30 -11.13
CA ALA A 25 29.88 55.95 -11.12
C ALA A 25 29.81 57.48 -11.17
N GLU A 26 28.78 57.98 -11.84
CA GLU A 26 28.53 59.38 -12.15
C GLU A 26 28.21 60.19 -10.89
N VAL A 27 27.51 59.60 -9.92
CA VAL A 27 27.05 60.29 -8.71
C VAL A 27 27.95 60.06 -7.49
N ARG A 28 28.95 59.17 -7.58
CA ARG A 28 29.82 58.86 -6.42
C ARG A 28 30.62 60.06 -5.96
N ALA A 29 31.12 60.86 -6.90
CA ALA A 29 31.91 62.05 -6.59
C ALA A 29 31.06 63.10 -5.84
N GLU A 30 29.81 63.29 -6.26
CA GLU A 30 28.85 64.18 -5.61
C GLU A 30 28.50 63.66 -4.20
N TYR A 31 28.21 62.36 -4.08
CA TYR A 31 27.94 61.71 -2.80
C TYR A 31 29.07 61.90 -1.78
N TYR A 32 30.33 61.71 -2.19
CA TYR A 32 31.48 61.94 -1.32
C TYR A 32 31.69 63.41 -0.96
N ARG A 33 31.33 64.33 -1.86
CA ARG A 33 31.41 65.77 -1.61
C ARG A 33 30.44 66.18 -0.51
N GLU A 34 29.19 65.72 -0.58
CA GLU A 34 28.15 66.02 0.42
C GLU A 34 28.50 65.42 1.80
N LEU A 35 29.13 64.24 1.82
CA LEU A 35 29.50 63.56 3.07
C LEU A 35 30.82 64.01 3.69
N ARG A 36 31.57 64.89 3.03
CA ARG A 36 32.86 65.38 3.51
C ARG A 36 32.74 66.05 4.87
N HIS A 37 31.69 66.84 5.10
CA HIS A 37 31.45 67.51 6.37
C HIS A 37 31.04 66.52 7.45
N CYS A 38 30.17 65.55 7.13
CA CYS A 38 29.71 64.54 8.08
C CYS A 38 30.85 63.63 8.59
N ARG A 39 31.92 63.43 7.81
CA ARG A 39 33.12 62.69 8.24
C ARG A 39 33.96 63.42 9.30
N SER A 40 33.77 64.73 9.45
CA SER A 40 34.48 65.54 10.46
C SER A 40 33.75 65.65 11.80
N LEU A 41 32.51 65.16 11.87
CA LEU A 41 31.68 65.20 13.09
C LEU A 41 32.09 64.10 14.08
N PRO A 42 31.91 64.32 15.39
CA PRO A 42 32.19 63.30 16.40
C PRO A 42 31.21 62.11 16.31
N GLU A 43 31.66 60.93 16.72
CA GLU A 43 30.91 59.67 16.53
C GLU A 43 29.56 59.62 17.26
N ASN A 44 29.40 60.41 18.32
CA ASN A 44 28.18 60.49 19.14
C ASN A 44 27.25 61.64 18.74
N ASP A 45 27.50 62.30 17.60
CA ASP A 45 26.63 63.38 17.12
C ASP A 45 25.30 62.82 16.59
N GLU A 46 24.18 63.39 17.04
CA GLU A 46 22.82 62.96 16.66
C GLU A 46 22.60 63.04 15.14
N MET A 47 23.20 64.02 14.45
CA MET A 47 23.06 64.15 12.99
C MET A 47 23.80 63.03 12.26
N LEU A 48 24.94 62.57 12.79
CA LEU A 48 25.69 61.43 12.26
C LEU A 48 24.93 60.12 12.48
N LEU A 49 24.26 59.97 13.63
CA LEU A 49 23.39 58.82 13.91
C LEU A 49 22.21 58.75 12.94
N VAL A 50 21.51 59.87 12.71
CA VAL A 50 20.40 59.95 11.74
C VAL A 50 20.89 59.63 10.33
N LEU A 51 22.01 60.21 9.92
CA LEU A 51 22.61 59.95 8.61
C LEU A 51 22.95 58.48 8.41
N ARG A 52 23.55 57.85 9.42
CA ARG A 52 23.90 56.42 9.41
C ARG A 52 22.64 55.55 9.31
N ALA A 53 21.56 55.90 10.01
CA ALA A 53 20.28 55.21 9.91
C ALA A 53 19.66 55.31 8.50
N MET A 54 19.67 56.51 7.89
CA MET A 54 19.19 56.70 6.52
C MET A 54 20.04 55.94 5.50
N GLN A 55 21.36 55.93 5.69
CA GLN A 55 22.30 55.17 4.87
C GLN A 55 22.02 53.66 4.90
N PHE A 56 21.72 53.10 6.08
CA PHE A 56 21.25 51.71 6.19
C PHE A 56 19.93 51.47 5.46
N LEU A 57 18.99 52.41 5.55
CA LEU A 57 17.72 52.30 4.85
C LEU A 57 17.92 52.26 3.32
N THR A 58 18.81 53.08 2.78
CA THR A 58 19.17 53.06 1.35
C THR A 58 19.75 51.72 0.92
N LEU A 59 20.63 51.12 1.73
CA LEU A 59 21.15 49.78 1.44
C LEU A 59 20.04 48.72 1.45
N LEU A 60 19.11 48.79 2.40
CA LEU A 60 17.97 47.87 2.45
C LEU A 60 17.07 48.05 1.22
N MET A 61 16.83 49.29 0.78
CA MET A 61 16.02 49.56 -0.41
C MET A 61 16.64 49.02 -1.70
N VAL A 62 17.97 48.94 -1.79
CA VAL A 62 18.65 48.36 -2.96
C VAL A 62 18.72 46.82 -2.87
N GLN A 63 19.04 46.27 -1.69
CA GLN A 63 19.31 44.84 -1.53
C GLN A 63 18.03 44.00 -1.34
N ALA A 64 17.04 44.53 -0.61
CA ALA A 64 15.84 43.76 -0.27
C ALA A 64 15.03 43.38 -1.52
N PRO A 65 14.80 44.25 -2.52
CA PRO A 65 14.05 43.87 -3.71
C PRO A 65 14.73 42.76 -4.51
N GLY A 66 16.06 42.80 -4.64
CA GLY A 66 16.82 41.74 -5.32
C GLY A 66 16.69 40.38 -4.62
N ARG A 67 16.79 40.37 -3.29
CA ARG A 67 16.59 39.14 -2.51
C ARG A 67 15.15 38.63 -2.59
N VAL A 68 14.16 39.52 -2.51
CA VAL A 68 12.74 39.18 -2.64
C VAL A 68 12.45 38.60 -4.04
N ALA A 69 13.05 39.14 -5.10
CA ALA A 69 12.88 38.60 -6.45
C ALA A 69 13.39 37.16 -6.55
N VAL A 70 14.58 36.88 -6.00
CA VAL A 70 15.15 35.52 -5.98
C VAL A 70 14.27 34.55 -5.17
N GLU A 71 13.80 34.95 -3.99
CA GLU A 71 12.91 34.09 -3.21
C GLU A 71 11.55 33.88 -3.87
N ARG A 72 11.01 34.90 -4.57
CA ARG A 72 9.78 34.74 -5.36
C ARG A 72 9.94 33.74 -6.48
N GLU A 73 11.04 33.79 -7.22
CA GLU A 73 11.33 32.81 -8.28
C GLU A 73 11.40 31.38 -7.72
N ARG A 74 12.07 31.20 -6.57
CA ARG A 74 12.10 29.89 -5.89
C ARG A 74 10.72 29.42 -5.46
N LEU A 75 9.90 30.33 -4.92
CA LEU A 75 8.53 30.00 -4.54
C LEU A 75 7.70 29.60 -5.76
N GLU A 76 7.79 30.33 -6.86
CA GLU A 76 7.10 30.00 -8.11
C GLU A 76 7.49 28.62 -8.64
N GLN A 77 8.78 28.26 -8.58
CA GLN A 77 9.26 26.93 -8.96
C GLN A 77 8.67 25.84 -8.05
N LEU A 78 8.66 26.06 -6.73
CA LEU A 78 8.08 25.12 -5.76
C LEU A 78 6.57 24.95 -5.96
N PHE A 79 5.83 26.05 -6.16
CA PHE A 79 4.39 25.99 -6.43
C PHE A 79 4.09 25.28 -7.74
N THR A 80 4.86 25.55 -8.79
CA THR A 80 4.70 24.87 -10.08
C THR A 80 4.94 23.36 -9.94
N ALA A 81 5.97 22.95 -9.19
CA ALA A 81 6.23 21.55 -8.92
C ALA A 81 5.10 20.90 -8.09
N ALA A 82 4.62 21.59 -7.07
CA ALA A 82 3.52 21.13 -6.22
C ALA A 82 2.21 20.96 -7.01
N LEU A 83 1.87 21.92 -7.87
CA LEU A 83 0.69 21.86 -8.73
C LEU A 83 0.76 20.68 -9.70
N ARG A 84 1.92 20.45 -10.34
CA ARG A 84 2.12 19.29 -11.21
C ARG A 84 1.95 17.96 -10.46
N SER A 85 2.48 17.87 -9.24
CA SER A 85 2.30 16.70 -8.39
C SER A 85 0.83 16.48 -8.03
N LEU A 86 0.12 17.55 -7.66
CA LEU A 86 -1.31 17.49 -7.35
C LEU A 86 -2.13 17.03 -8.56
N GLU A 87 -1.86 17.56 -9.76
CA GLU A 87 -2.52 17.12 -10.99
C GLU A 87 -2.29 15.63 -11.28
N GLN A 88 -1.07 15.13 -11.05
CA GLN A 88 -0.76 13.70 -11.20
C GLN A 88 -1.52 12.85 -10.18
N LEU A 89 -1.61 13.31 -8.93
CA LEU A 89 -2.39 12.65 -7.88
C LEU A 89 -3.89 12.62 -8.23
N LEU A 90 -4.45 13.73 -8.72
CA LEU A 90 -5.84 13.77 -9.12
C LEU A 90 -6.12 12.81 -10.30
N LYS A 91 -5.26 12.79 -11.32
CA LYS A 91 -5.38 11.86 -12.45
C LYS A 91 -5.30 10.41 -12.02
N SER A 92 -4.34 10.06 -11.15
CA SER A 92 -4.20 8.69 -10.65
C SER A 92 -5.36 8.28 -9.72
N SER A 93 -5.83 9.20 -8.88
CA SER A 93 -7.02 8.99 -8.03
C SER A 93 -8.27 8.76 -8.88
N GLU A 94 -8.48 9.54 -9.94
CA GLU A 94 -9.61 9.36 -10.84
C GLU A 94 -9.54 8.02 -11.58
N ALA A 95 -8.36 7.63 -12.06
CA ALA A 95 -8.14 6.33 -12.69
C ALA A 95 -8.46 5.18 -11.72
N TYR A 96 -7.98 5.28 -10.47
CA TYR A 96 -8.26 4.29 -9.43
C TYR A 96 -9.76 4.23 -9.10
N LYS A 97 -10.43 5.38 -9.01
CA LYS A 97 -11.88 5.45 -8.80
C LYS A 97 -12.63 4.73 -9.92
N ARG A 98 -12.29 4.99 -11.18
CA ARG A 98 -12.91 4.30 -12.34
C ARG A 98 -12.70 2.79 -12.27
N GLN A 99 -11.51 2.33 -11.88
CA GLN A 99 -11.23 0.91 -11.72
C GLN A 99 -12.07 0.28 -10.61
N LEU A 100 -12.25 0.98 -9.48
CA LEU A 100 -13.13 0.52 -8.42
C LEU A 100 -14.58 0.47 -8.87
N ASP A 101 -15.07 1.51 -9.55
CA ASP A 101 -16.44 1.55 -10.07
C ASP A 101 -16.70 0.39 -11.04
N GLU A 102 -15.77 0.11 -11.95
CA GLU A 102 -15.85 -1.03 -12.87
C GLU A 102 -15.92 -2.35 -12.11
N ARG A 103 -15.02 -2.57 -11.14
CA ARG A 103 -15.02 -3.80 -10.33
C ARG A 103 -16.30 -3.95 -9.52
N LEU A 104 -16.77 -2.88 -8.89
CA LEU A 104 -18.01 -2.89 -8.11
C LEU A 104 -19.23 -3.13 -8.99
N SER A 105 -19.23 -2.65 -10.24
CA SER A 105 -20.30 -2.93 -11.19
C SER A 105 -20.35 -4.41 -11.64
N ARG A 106 -19.19 -5.07 -11.75
CA ARG A 106 -19.08 -6.49 -12.16
C ARG A 106 -19.25 -7.47 -11.01
N LEU A 107 -18.87 -7.08 -9.80
CA LEU A 107 -18.86 -7.95 -8.62
C LEU A 107 -20.21 -8.68 -8.38
N PRO A 108 -21.39 -8.03 -8.48
CA PRO A 108 -22.66 -8.71 -8.25
C PRO A 108 -22.92 -9.83 -9.26
N VAL A 109 -22.53 -9.62 -10.53
CA VAL A 109 -22.67 -10.63 -11.59
C VAL A 109 -21.70 -11.79 -11.37
N GLU A 110 -20.45 -11.50 -11.00
CA GLU A 110 -19.44 -12.52 -10.66
C GLU A 110 -19.88 -13.36 -9.45
N ILE A 111 -20.43 -12.70 -8.42
CA ILE A 111 -20.98 -13.37 -7.24
C ILE A 111 -22.17 -14.26 -7.64
N ALA A 112 -23.10 -13.75 -8.45
CA ALA A 112 -24.27 -14.52 -8.90
C ALA A 112 -23.85 -15.75 -9.72
N ALA A 113 -22.84 -15.63 -10.58
CA ALA A 113 -22.30 -16.76 -11.35
C ALA A 113 -21.63 -17.80 -10.44
N GLY A 114 -20.85 -17.36 -9.45
CA GLY A 114 -20.17 -18.24 -8.49
C GLY A 114 -21.11 -18.94 -7.50
N ILE A 115 -22.25 -18.33 -7.19
CA ILE A 115 -23.28 -18.89 -6.28
C ILE A 115 -24.31 -19.74 -7.05
N SER A 116 -24.13 -19.95 -8.37
CA SER A 116 -25.07 -20.78 -9.13
C SER A 116 -25.14 -22.21 -8.53
N PRO A 117 -26.36 -22.71 -8.21
CA PRO A 117 -26.54 -24.01 -7.56
C PRO A 117 -25.87 -25.15 -8.33
N GLN A 118 -25.87 -25.06 -9.67
CA GLN A 118 -25.27 -26.01 -10.57
C GLN A 118 -23.73 -26.02 -10.46
N ALA A 119 -23.09 -24.85 -10.39
CA ALA A 119 -21.63 -24.77 -10.24
C ALA A 119 -21.18 -25.24 -8.85
N ILE A 120 -21.92 -24.88 -7.79
CA ILE A 120 -21.64 -25.36 -6.43
C ILE A 120 -21.76 -26.89 -6.38
N ALA A 121 -22.86 -27.46 -6.90
CA ALA A 121 -23.06 -28.90 -6.92
C ALA A 121 -21.97 -29.63 -7.74
N ALA A 122 -21.57 -29.07 -8.89
CA ALA A 122 -20.49 -29.62 -9.70
C ALA A 122 -19.16 -29.61 -8.94
N ASN A 123 -18.82 -28.50 -8.27
CA ASN A 123 -17.57 -28.37 -7.52
C ASN A 123 -17.53 -29.29 -6.27
N ILE A 124 -18.67 -29.43 -5.58
CA ILE A 124 -18.81 -30.40 -4.48
C ILE A 124 -18.65 -31.82 -5.00
N ASN A 125 -19.32 -32.18 -6.08
CA ASN A 125 -19.23 -33.53 -6.65
C ASN A 125 -17.81 -33.84 -7.12
N GLU A 126 -17.12 -32.88 -7.72
CA GLU A 126 -15.73 -33.02 -8.14
C GLU A 126 -14.79 -33.16 -6.95
N SER A 127 -14.96 -32.32 -5.91
CA SER A 127 -14.22 -32.44 -4.66
C SER A 127 -14.45 -33.80 -3.98
N LEU A 128 -15.68 -34.31 -4.00
CA LEU A 128 -16.01 -35.64 -3.47
C LEU A 128 -15.36 -36.74 -4.30
N ARG A 129 -15.42 -36.67 -5.64
CA ARG A 129 -14.74 -37.64 -6.53
C ARG A 129 -13.25 -37.70 -6.23
N GLN A 130 -12.59 -36.54 -6.15
CA GLN A 130 -11.16 -36.45 -5.83
C GLN A 130 -10.86 -37.06 -4.46
N ARG A 131 -11.66 -36.75 -3.44
CA ARG A 131 -11.49 -37.33 -2.10
C ARG A 131 -11.74 -38.83 -2.06
N PHE A 132 -12.70 -39.35 -2.83
CA PHE A 132 -12.94 -40.79 -2.91
C PHE A 132 -11.77 -41.53 -3.58
N VAL A 133 -11.20 -40.95 -4.65
CA VAL A 133 -10.01 -41.49 -5.33
C VAL A 133 -8.79 -41.47 -4.40
N LEU A 134 -8.62 -40.41 -3.62
CA LEU A 134 -7.50 -40.29 -2.67
C LEU A 134 -7.70 -41.09 -1.38
N SER A 135 -8.93 -41.50 -1.08
CA SER A 135 -9.21 -42.33 0.09
C SER A 135 -8.93 -43.80 -0.20
N THR A 136 -8.60 -44.57 0.83
CA THR A 136 -8.50 -46.04 0.76
C THR A 136 -9.86 -46.75 0.80
N ILE A 137 -10.98 -46.02 0.73
CA ILE A 137 -12.35 -46.55 0.76
C ILE A 137 -12.63 -47.53 -0.39
N PRO A 138 -12.34 -47.23 -1.67
CA PRO A 138 -12.58 -48.18 -2.75
C PRO A 138 -11.71 -49.44 -2.66
N GLU A 139 -10.48 -49.32 -2.16
CA GLU A 139 -9.56 -50.45 -1.99
C GLU A 139 -9.99 -51.35 -0.84
N THR A 140 -10.34 -50.76 0.31
CA THR A 140 -10.90 -51.50 1.46
C THR A 140 -12.25 -52.14 1.14
N ALA A 141 -13.12 -51.47 0.38
CA ALA A 141 -14.38 -52.06 -0.10
C ALA A 141 -14.14 -53.29 -1.00
N ARG A 142 -13.15 -53.22 -1.90
CA ARG A 142 -12.75 -54.37 -2.75
C ARG A 142 -12.17 -55.51 -1.92
N ALA A 143 -11.31 -55.22 -0.96
CA ALA A 143 -10.74 -56.22 -0.06
C ALA A 143 -11.84 -56.92 0.77
N LEU A 144 -12.78 -56.16 1.34
CA LEU A 144 -13.93 -56.71 2.07
C LEU A 144 -14.84 -57.56 1.18
N ALA A 145 -15.08 -57.16 -0.08
CA ALA A 145 -15.86 -57.95 -1.03
C ALA A 145 -15.17 -59.29 -1.35
N GLN A 146 -13.85 -59.30 -1.51
CA GLN A 146 -13.08 -60.52 -1.73
C GLN A 146 -13.11 -61.44 -0.52
N VAL A 147 -12.95 -60.90 0.69
CA VAL A 147 -13.07 -61.65 1.94
C VAL A 147 -14.48 -62.24 2.08
N ALA A 148 -15.52 -61.46 1.77
CA ALA A 148 -16.91 -61.95 1.80
C ALA A 148 -17.15 -63.09 0.79
N GLU A 149 -16.58 -63.01 -0.41
CA GLU A 149 -16.68 -64.08 -1.41
C GLU A 149 -15.87 -65.32 -1.01
N GLN A 150 -14.68 -65.15 -0.44
CA GLN A 150 -13.91 -66.26 0.13
C GLN A 150 -14.69 -66.93 1.27
N MET A 151 -15.30 -66.15 2.16
CA MET A 151 -16.12 -66.65 3.25
C MET A 151 -17.37 -67.37 2.75
N LYS A 152 -18.02 -66.91 1.67
CA LYS A 152 -19.10 -67.64 1.00
C LYS A 152 -18.63 -68.95 0.36
N LYS A 153 -17.45 -68.95 -0.28
CA LYS A 153 -16.85 -70.16 -0.86
C LYS A 153 -16.49 -71.17 0.23
N SER A 154 -15.82 -70.75 1.30
CA SER A 154 -15.54 -71.59 2.47
C SER A 154 -16.83 -72.10 3.12
N ARG A 155 -17.87 -71.25 3.23
CA ARG A 155 -19.20 -71.68 3.70
C ARG A 155 -19.86 -72.72 2.79
N ARG A 156 -19.69 -72.64 1.47
CA ARG A 156 -20.18 -73.66 0.53
C ARG A 156 -19.37 -74.97 0.64
N ASN A 157 -18.06 -74.87 0.84
CA ASN A 157 -17.17 -76.02 0.99
C ASN A 157 -17.36 -76.75 2.33
N LEU A 158 -17.87 -76.06 3.36
CA LEU A 158 -18.21 -76.65 4.66
C LEU A 158 -19.51 -77.48 4.67
N GLY A 159 -20.14 -77.71 3.51
CA GLY A 159 -21.41 -78.42 3.41
C GLY A 159 -22.57 -77.68 4.12
N PRO A 160 -23.82 -78.12 3.97
CA PRO A 160 -24.92 -77.58 4.74
C PRO A 160 -24.71 -77.94 6.22
N ARG A 161 -24.37 -76.94 7.06
CA ARG A 161 -24.54 -77.08 8.51
C ARG A 161 -26.02 -77.40 8.75
N ARG A 162 -26.29 -78.58 9.31
CA ARG A 162 -27.60 -78.93 9.87
C ARG A 162 -28.03 -77.81 10.81
N ALA A 163 -29.27 -77.41 10.65
CA ALA A 163 -29.94 -76.41 11.48
C ALA A 163 -29.74 -76.76 12.96
N HIS A 164 -29.11 -75.85 13.69
CA HIS A 164 -29.39 -75.69 15.11
C HIS A 164 -29.98 -74.29 15.27
N SER A 165 -31.28 -74.32 15.58
CA SER A 165 -32.13 -73.29 16.18
C SER A 165 -32.02 -71.86 15.63
N GLU A 166 -33.07 -71.52 14.89
CA GLU A 166 -33.68 -70.21 14.75
C GLU A 166 -33.34 -69.22 15.87
N ILE A 167 -32.71 -68.10 15.50
CA ILE A 167 -33.01 -66.80 16.11
C ILE A 167 -33.62 -65.96 14.98
N PRO A 168 -34.89 -65.53 15.07
CA PRO A 168 -35.54 -64.86 13.97
C PRO A 168 -35.07 -63.40 13.92
N ILE A 169 -34.17 -63.07 12.98
CA ILE A 169 -34.02 -61.68 12.54
C ILE A 169 -35.10 -61.42 11.49
N VAL A 170 -36.17 -60.78 11.94
CA VAL A 170 -37.25 -60.29 11.07
C VAL A 170 -36.70 -59.19 10.16
N VAL A 171 -36.25 -59.56 8.96
CA VAL A 171 -36.02 -58.59 7.89
C VAL A 171 -37.38 -58.26 7.27
N ARG A 172 -38.05 -57.22 7.79
CA ARG A 172 -39.21 -56.63 7.12
C ARG A 172 -38.77 -56.04 5.78
N ARG A 173 -39.00 -56.78 4.69
CA ARG A 173 -39.03 -56.21 3.33
C ARG A 173 -40.27 -55.33 3.21
N LYS A 174 -40.11 -54.02 3.38
CA LYS A 174 -41.17 -53.04 3.07
C LYS A 174 -41.28 -52.95 1.55
N LYS A 175 -42.43 -53.38 0.99
CA LYS A 175 -42.78 -53.18 -0.42
C LYS A 175 -42.76 -51.67 -0.76
N PRO A 176 -42.26 -51.26 -1.93
CA PRO A 176 -42.44 -49.90 -2.40
C PRO A 176 -43.87 -49.79 -2.94
N GLY A 177 -44.73 -49.10 -2.19
CA GLY A 177 -46.12 -48.90 -2.56
C GLY A 177 -46.65 -47.58 -2.02
N ALA A 178 -46.88 -46.67 -2.96
CA ALA A 178 -47.76 -45.50 -2.94
C ALA A 178 -47.29 -44.18 -2.28
N ARG A 179 -47.48 -43.14 -3.10
CA ARG A 179 -47.45 -41.70 -2.86
C ARG A 179 -48.09 -41.30 -1.54
N LEU A 180 -47.50 -40.29 -0.89
CA LEU A 180 -48.25 -39.23 -0.20
C LEU A 180 -47.52 -37.90 -0.44
N THR A 181 -48.18 -37.07 -1.24
CA THR A 181 -48.13 -35.61 -1.22
C THR A 181 -48.35 -35.07 0.20
N ALA A 182 -47.60 -34.05 0.62
CA ALA A 182 -48.14 -32.84 1.27
C ALA A 182 -47.04 -31.91 1.83
N CYS A 183 -47.28 -30.62 1.59
CA CYS A 183 -47.05 -29.48 2.48
C CYS A 183 -45.63 -28.97 2.74
N ASN A 184 -45.29 -27.93 1.97
CA ASN A 184 -45.08 -26.57 2.49
C ASN A 184 -45.25 -26.39 4.00
N ARG A 185 -44.20 -25.90 4.69
CA ARG A 185 -44.24 -24.62 5.41
C ARG A 185 -42.84 -24.14 5.83
N PRO A 186 -42.67 -22.82 6.03
CA PRO A 186 -41.39 -22.13 6.12
C PRO A 186 -40.85 -22.14 7.55
N PHE A 187 -39.53 -21.96 7.70
CA PHE A 187 -38.94 -21.60 8.99
C PHE A 187 -38.15 -20.30 8.82
N LEU A 188 -38.76 -19.22 9.33
CA LEU A 188 -38.17 -17.92 9.54
C LEU A 188 -37.48 -17.89 10.91
N GLY A 189 -36.30 -17.27 10.95
CA GLY A 189 -35.71 -16.67 12.16
C GLY A 189 -35.16 -17.65 13.20
N GLN A 190 -34.17 -17.32 14.01
CA GLN A 190 -33.37 -16.12 14.29
C GLN A 190 -32.20 -16.62 15.17
N GLN A 191 -31.06 -15.91 15.14
CA GLN A 191 -30.16 -15.56 16.27
C GLN A 191 -29.71 -16.70 17.23
N SER A 192 -28.45 -16.92 17.59
CA SER A 192 -27.39 -15.99 18.03
C SER A 192 -26.06 -16.76 18.22
N LEU A 193 -24.94 -16.05 18.06
CA LEU A 193 -23.57 -16.38 18.55
C LEU A 193 -23.47 -16.12 20.08
N PRO A 194 -22.32 -16.27 20.79
CA PRO A 194 -21.06 -17.02 20.56
C PRO A 194 -20.60 -17.82 21.83
N GLY A 195 -19.51 -18.60 21.75
CA GLY A 195 -19.01 -19.34 22.92
C GLY A 195 -17.61 -19.97 22.86
N ALA A 196 -16.60 -19.19 22.46
CA ALA A 196 -15.22 -19.22 22.99
C ALA A 196 -14.36 -20.53 22.82
N PRO A 197 -13.06 -20.53 23.21
CA PRO A 197 -11.98 -20.73 22.24
C PRO A 197 -11.10 -21.96 22.54
N ARG A 198 -10.39 -22.47 21.53
CA ARG A 198 -9.15 -23.21 21.77
C ARG A 198 -8.04 -22.74 20.84
N THR A 199 -7.07 -22.18 21.52
CA THR A 199 -5.76 -21.68 21.12
C THR A 199 -4.79 -22.84 20.85
N ILE A 200 -3.74 -22.52 20.08
CA ILE A 200 -2.33 -23.00 20.19
C ILE A 200 -1.79 -24.00 19.14
N CYS A 201 -0.55 -23.65 18.74
CA CYS A 201 0.51 -24.33 17.98
C CYS A 201 0.48 -24.15 16.44
N GLN A 202 1.22 -23.21 15.84
CA GLN A 202 2.68 -23.06 15.69
C GLN A 202 3.39 -24.22 14.95
N SER A 203 3.85 -23.93 13.74
CA SER A 203 5.19 -24.23 13.16
C SER A 203 5.18 -23.72 11.71
N ILE A 204 5.91 -22.64 11.37
CA ILE A 204 7.33 -22.62 10.95
C ILE A 204 7.58 -23.48 9.70
N PHE A 205 7.70 -22.82 8.53
CA PHE A 205 8.89 -22.98 7.68
C PHE A 205 9.07 -21.79 6.74
N ALA A 206 10.30 -21.28 6.71
CA ALA A 206 10.74 -20.15 5.91
C ALA A 206 11.66 -20.62 4.76
N ARG A 207 11.77 -19.74 3.76
CA ARG A 207 12.81 -19.64 2.70
C ARG A 207 12.79 -20.66 1.55
N SER A 208 12.61 -20.12 0.35
CA SER A 208 13.48 -20.42 -0.78
C SER A 208 13.68 -19.17 -1.63
N THR A 209 14.95 -18.87 -1.86
CA THR A 209 15.53 -17.73 -2.57
C THR A 209 15.78 -18.07 -4.03
N GLY A 210 15.53 -17.09 -4.93
CA GLY A 210 16.44 -16.70 -6.02
C GLY A 210 16.72 -17.68 -7.18
N GLY A 211 16.45 -17.23 -8.41
CA GLY A 211 17.00 -17.85 -9.62
C GLY A 211 16.59 -17.22 -10.96
N ARG A 212 17.35 -16.21 -11.40
CA ARG A 212 17.79 -15.82 -12.77
C ARG A 212 17.03 -16.27 -14.04
N SER A 213 16.79 -15.30 -14.94
CA SER A 213 17.05 -15.35 -16.40
C SER A 213 17.00 -13.91 -16.98
N MET A 214 18.07 -13.22 -17.41
CA MET A 214 18.88 -13.26 -18.66
C MET A 214 18.15 -12.94 -20.00
N ARG A 215 18.55 -11.80 -20.62
CA ARG A 215 18.60 -11.44 -22.07
C ARG A 215 17.27 -11.17 -22.81
N CYS A 216 17.12 -10.22 -23.76
CA CYS A 216 18.01 -9.49 -24.69
C CYS A 216 17.35 -8.15 -25.16
N PRO A 217 18.09 -7.24 -25.85
CA PRO A 217 17.58 -5.99 -26.44
C PRO A 217 17.32 -6.08 -27.97
N ALA A 218 16.34 -5.32 -28.46
CA ALA A 218 16.11 -4.91 -29.85
C ALA A 218 15.20 -3.65 -29.77
N SER A 219 15.27 -2.61 -30.59
CA SER A 219 15.72 -2.48 -31.98
C SER A 219 15.99 -1.01 -32.29
N ARG A 220 16.87 -0.79 -33.28
CA ARG A 220 17.10 0.46 -34.00
C ARG A 220 15.81 1.02 -34.62
N SER A 221 15.71 2.34 -34.64
CA SER A 221 15.25 3.16 -35.76
C SER A 221 15.74 4.59 -35.51
#